data_AF-A0A7S3J932-F1
#
_entry.id   AF-A0A7S3J932-F1
#
_cell.length_a   1.000
_cell.length_b   1.000
_cell.length_c   1.000
_cell.angle_alpha   90.00
_cell.angle_beta   90.00
_cell.angle_gamma   90.00
#
_symmetry.space_group_name_H-M   'P 1'
#
loop_
_entity.id
_entity.type
_entity.pdbx_description
1 polymer ?
#
loop_
_entity_poly.entity_id
_entity_poly.type
_entity_poly.pdbx_seq_one_letter_code
_entity_poly.pdbx_strand_id
1 'polypeptide(L)'
;RRLNRSIYESSGIINTKLWTTLYLAMPSLENCRDIDLIYNSGADGLSFNRLSYHIIGYKAPMIFLIKHHKQQEFEEDKAEELADDCVLGAFINTEIKDNGQFGGDLNSCIFCIDPEVRVMRTINNKGGTNYVYLNTVKIENSSYAYGLGFGGSTAEFRFWIDGENIQEKSYVGPEDTTYEIGK
;
A
#
# COMPACT_ATOMS: atom_id res chain seq x y z
N ARG A 1 -2.50 0.55 -23.67
CA ARG A 1 -3.33 -0.65 -23.46
C ARG A 1 -4.62 -0.23 -22.76
N ARG A 2 -5.80 -0.75 -23.15
CA ARG A 2 -7.07 -0.43 -22.48
C ARG A 2 -7.30 -1.42 -21.34
N LEU A 3 -7.44 -0.94 -20.12
CA LEU A 3 -7.97 -1.76 -19.02
C LEU A 3 -9.44 -2.08 -19.26
N ASN A 4 -9.89 -3.21 -18.72
CA ASN A 4 -11.30 -3.59 -18.77
C ASN A 4 -12.12 -2.58 -17.96
N ARG A 5 -13.20 -2.03 -18.55
CA ARG A 5 -14.02 -0.98 -17.92
C ARG A 5 -14.58 -1.40 -16.56
N SER A 6 -14.84 -2.70 -16.37
CA SER A 6 -15.35 -3.26 -15.12
C SER A 6 -14.43 -2.99 -13.93
N ILE A 7 -13.11 -2.95 -14.12
CA ILE A 7 -12.14 -2.76 -13.03
C ILE A 7 -12.26 -1.35 -12.44
N TYR A 8 -12.50 -0.34 -13.28
CA TYR A 8 -12.65 1.03 -12.82
C TYR A 8 -13.89 1.20 -11.94
N GLU A 9 -14.99 0.59 -12.35
CA GLU A 9 -16.25 0.62 -11.60
C GLU A 9 -16.14 -0.15 -10.29
N SER A 10 -15.47 -1.30 -10.31
CA SER A 10 -15.31 -2.15 -9.12
C SER A 10 -14.22 -1.68 -8.15
N SER A 11 -13.22 -0.89 -8.57
CA SER A 11 -12.12 -0.47 -7.70
C SER A 11 -12.48 0.71 -6.78
N GLY A 12 -13.24 1.69 -7.29
CA GLY A 12 -13.54 2.94 -6.58
C GLY A 12 -12.35 3.90 -6.40
N ILE A 13 -11.11 3.47 -6.65
CA ILE A 13 -9.88 4.31 -6.60
C ILE A 13 -9.25 4.41 -7.98
N ILE A 14 -9.03 3.28 -8.66
CA ILE A 14 -8.33 3.27 -9.95
C ILE A 14 -9.25 3.77 -11.06
N ASN A 15 -8.76 4.72 -11.86
CA ASN A 15 -9.41 5.20 -13.08
C ASN A 15 -8.37 5.36 -14.20
N THR A 16 -8.80 5.70 -15.41
CA THR A 16 -7.89 5.83 -16.57
C THR A 16 -6.74 6.81 -16.32
N LYS A 17 -7.01 7.96 -15.66
CA LYS A 17 -5.99 8.98 -15.36
C LYS A 17 -4.97 8.40 -14.38
N LEU A 18 -5.44 7.88 -13.25
CA LEU A 18 -4.60 7.36 -12.18
C LEU A 18 -3.77 6.15 -12.64
N TRP A 19 -4.37 5.24 -13.42
CA TRP A 19 -3.64 4.13 -14.02
C TRP A 19 -2.56 4.59 -15.00
N THR A 20 -2.86 5.56 -15.87
CA THR A 20 -1.87 6.09 -16.81
C THR A 20 -0.71 6.73 -16.06
N THR A 21 -1.00 7.49 -15.01
CA THR A 21 0.01 8.07 -14.13
C THR A 21 0.89 7.00 -13.49
N LEU A 22 0.30 5.97 -12.87
CA LEU A 22 1.05 4.86 -12.28
C LEU A 22 1.94 4.17 -13.32
N TYR A 23 1.37 3.84 -14.48
CA TYR A 23 2.08 3.16 -15.56
C TYR A 23 3.28 3.97 -16.07
N LEU A 24 3.13 5.29 -16.21
CA LEU A 24 4.23 6.18 -16.62
C LEU A 24 5.27 6.38 -15.51
N ALA A 25 4.85 6.42 -14.25
CA ALA A 25 5.74 6.64 -13.11
C ALA A 25 6.51 5.38 -12.70
N MET A 26 6.02 4.18 -13.05
CA MET A 26 6.52 2.91 -12.56
C MET A 26 6.91 1.98 -13.71
N PRO A 27 8.18 1.99 -14.15
CA PRO A 27 8.67 1.09 -15.19
C PRO A 27 8.44 -0.39 -14.89
N SER A 28 8.41 -0.79 -13.61
CA SER A 28 8.11 -2.16 -13.18
C SER A 28 6.74 -2.68 -13.66
N LEU A 29 5.81 -1.79 -14.03
CA LEU A 29 4.50 -2.15 -14.57
C LEU A 29 4.49 -2.45 -16.08
N GLU A 30 5.61 -2.27 -16.79
CA GLU A 30 5.69 -2.48 -18.25
C GLU A 30 5.26 -3.90 -18.66
N ASN A 31 5.62 -4.89 -17.84
CA ASN A 31 5.31 -6.30 -18.06
C ASN A 31 3.90 -6.71 -17.60
N CYS A 32 3.21 -5.85 -16.84
CA CYS A 32 1.83 -6.10 -16.41
C CYS A 32 0.89 -5.84 -17.60
N ARG A 33 0.40 -6.93 -18.20
CA ARG A 33 -0.48 -6.87 -19.38
C ARG A 33 -1.91 -6.53 -19.00
N ASP A 34 -2.38 -7.16 -17.93
CA ASP A 34 -3.72 -7.10 -17.39
C ASP A 34 -3.64 -6.78 -15.89
N ILE A 35 -4.70 -6.17 -15.36
CA ILE A 35 -4.87 -5.93 -13.92
C ILE A 35 -6.11 -6.69 -13.50
N ASP A 36 -6.02 -7.40 -12.39
CA ASP A 36 -7.17 -7.99 -11.72
C ASP A 36 -7.38 -7.31 -10.38
N LEU A 37 -8.64 -6.98 -10.07
CA LEU A 37 -9.01 -6.51 -8.74
C LEU A 37 -9.22 -7.74 -7.85
N ILE A 38 -8.30 -7.97 -6.91
CA ILE A 38 -8.36 -9.11 -6.00
C ILE A 38 -8.95 -8.76 -4.63
N TYR A 39 -9.04 -7.47 -4.27
CA TYR A 39 -9.63 -7.01 -3.01
C TYR A 39 -10.12 -5.57 -3.14
N ASN A 40 -11.29 -5.28 -2.58
CA ASN A 40 -11.81 -3.94 -2.36
C ASN A 40 -12.52 -3.89 -0.99
N SER A 41 -12.07 -3.00 -0.09
CA SER A 41 -12.65 -2.86 1.25
C SER A 41 -14.14 -2.48 1.26
N GLY A 42 -14.65 -1.77 0.24
CA GLY A 42 -16.06 -1.42 0.11
C GLY A 42 -16.95 -2.60 -0.29
N ALA A 43 -16.43 -3.58 -1.02
CA ALA A 43 -17.17 -4.78 -1.44
C ALA A 43 -16.93 -5.96 -0.51
N ASP A 44 -15.67 -6.16 -0.11
CA ASP A 44 -15.22 -7.32 0.66
C ASP A 44 -15.25 -7.07 2.17
N GLY A 45 -15.28 -5.81 2.60
CA GLY A 45 -15.22 -5.36 3.99
C GLY A 45 -13.82 -4.97 4.45
N LEU A 46 -13.74 -3.96 5.33
CA LEU A 46 -12.51 -3.46 5.90
C LEU A 46 -12.11 -4.26 7.16
N SER A 47 -11.37 -5.35 6.98
CA SER A 47 -10.67 -6.02 8.07
C SER A 47 -9.39 -6.67 7.58
N PHE A 48 -8.40 -6.78 8.46
CA PHE A 48 -7.11 -7.34 8.07
C PHE A 48 -7.20 -8.82 7.68
N ASN A 49 -8.08 -9.59 8.33
CA ASN A 49 -8.34 -10.99 7.95
C ASN A 49 -8.91 -11.11 6.53
N ARG A 50 -9.78 -10.18 6.12
CA ARG A 50 -10.35 -10.16 4.77
C ARG A 50 -9.30 -9.74 3.74
N LEU A 51 -8.49 -8.73 4.05
CA LEU A 51 -7.37 -8.33 3.20
C LEU A 51 -6.38 -9.48 3.01
N SER A 52 -5.89 -10.06 4.11
CA SER A 52 -4.88 -11.12 4.08
C SER A 52 -5.35 -12.38 3.37
N TYR A 53 -6.64 -12.75 3.47
CA TYR A 53 -7.23 -13.86 2.72
C TYR A 53 -7.03 -13.72 1.20
N HIS A 54 -7.08 -12.49 0.67
CA HIS A 54 -6.88 -12.23 -0.77
C HIS A 54 -5.40 -12.10 -1.16
N ILE A 55 -4.51 -11.83 -0.20
CA ILE A 55 -3.07 -11.70 -0.44
C ILE A 55 -2.38 -13.07 -0.40
N ILE A 56 -2.72 -13.92 0.57
CA ILE A 56 -1.99 -15.16 0.83
C ILE A 56 -2.10 -16.10 -0.37
N GLY A 57 -0.95 -16.55 -0.86
CA GLY A 57 -0.85 -17.46 -2.00
C GLY A 57 -1.01 -16.79 -3.37
N TYR A 58 -1.15 -15.46 -3.42
CA TYR A 58 -1.09 -14.71 -4.68
C TYR A 58 0.35 -14.61 -5.19
N LYS A 59 0.61 -15.16 -6.38
CA LYS A 59 1.97 -15.37 -6.93
C LYS A 59 2.38 -14.40 -8.05
N ALA A 60 1.66 -13.28 -8.18
CA ALA A 60 1.93 -12.28 -9.20
C ALA A 60 2.22 -10.91 -8.56
N PRO A 61 2.81 -9.95 -9.31
CA PRO A 61 3.01 -8.60 -8.83
C PRO A 61 1.68 -7.96 -8.39
N MET A 62 1.72 -7.20 -7.30
CA MET A 62 0.54 -6.62 -6.66
C MET A 62 0.72 -5.11 -6.50
N ILE A 63 -0.34 -4.36 -6.79
CA ILE A 63 -0.46 -2.95 -6.42
C ILE A 63 -1.46 -2.86 -5.27
N PHE A 64 -1.00 -2.31 -4.16
CA PHE A 64 -1.84 -1.97 -3.03
C PHE A 64 -2.15 -0.47 -3.08
N LEU A 65 -3.42 -0.09 -3.00
CA LEU A 65 -3.87 1.29 -3.05
C LEU A 65 -4.71 1.62 -1.81
N ILE A 66 -4.40 2.76 -1.20
CA ILE A 66 -5.19 3.37 -0.15
C ILE A 66 -5.61 4.75 -0.62
N LYS A 67 -6.92 5.00 -0.50
CA LYS A 67 -7.48 6.34 -0.55
C LYS A 67 -7.74 6.77 0.89
N HIS A 68 -7.00 7.77 1.36
CA HIS A 68 -7.20 8.35 2.68
C HIS A 68 -7.98 9.66 2.53
N HIS A 69 -9.10 9.72 3.24
CA HIS A 69 -9.93 10.91 3.35
C HIS A 69 -9.47 11.68 4.59
N LYS A 70 -8.98 12.91 4.41
CA LYS A 70 -8.73 13.78 5.57
C LYS A 70 -10.05 14.02 6.27
N GLN A 71 -10.13 13.67 7.55
CA GLN A 71 -11.29 14.05 8.36
C GLN A 71 -11.27 15.57 8.48
N GLN A 72 -12.35 16.22 8.04
CA GLN A 72 -12.57 17.62 8.38
C GLN A 72 -12.78 17.68 9.89
N GLU A 73 -11.84 18.28 10.61
CA GLU A 73 -12.13 18.79 11.94
C GLU A 73 -13.18 19.90 11.73
N PHE A 74 -14.41 19.68 12.20
CA PHE A 74 -15.44 20.70 12.23
C PHE A 74 -15.02 21.80 13.23
N GLU A 75 -14.16 22.72 12.80
CA GLU A 75 -14.08 24.04 13.41
C GLU A 75 -15.21 24.89 12.82
N GLU A 76 -16.18 25.29 13.65
CA GLU A 76 -17.44 25.95 13.26
C GLU A 76 -17.26 27.27 12.47
N ASP A 77 -16.05 27.80 12.34
CA ASP A 77 -15.78 29.16 11.81
C ASP A 77 -14.77 29.24 10.64
N LYS A 78 -14.33 28.11 10.04
CA LYS A 78 -13.47 28.14 8.84
C LYS A 78 -14.21 27.63 7.63
N ALA A 79 -14.25 28.46 6.58
CA ALA A 79 -14.76 28.10 5.26
C ALA A 79 -14.20 26.74 4.84
N GLU A 80 -15.07 25.87 4.32
CA GLU A 80 -14.76 24.53 3.80
C GLU A 80 -13.43 24.50 3.02
N GLU A 81 -12.32 24.20 3.69
CA GLU A 81 -11.17 23.67 3.00
C GLU A 81 -11.59 22.28 2.52
N LEU A 82 -11.76 22.15 1.20
CA LEU A 82 -11.96 20.87 0.53
C LEU A 82 -10.87 19.93 1.07
N ALA A 83 -11.30 18.92 1.82
CA ALA A 83 -10.40 17.89 2.29
C ALA A 83 -9.77 17.23 1.07
N ASP A 84 -8.48 17.52 0.82
CA ASP A 84 -7.78 16.85 -0.27
C ASP A 84 -7.56 15.38 0.12
N ASP A 85 -8.35 14.52 -0.51
CA ASP A 85 -8.13 13.08 -0.55
C ASP A 85 -6.69 12.83 -1.00
N CYS A 86 -5.99 11.89 -0.36
CA CYS A 86 -4.71 11.42 -0.86
C CYS A 86 -4.79 9.96 -1.29
N VAL A 87 -4.10 9.64 -2.39
CA VAL A 87 -3.97 8.28 -2.87
C VAL A 87 -2.51 7.88 -2.81
N LEU A 88 -2.25 6.87 -1.99
CA LEU A 88 -0.94 6.31 -1.76
C LEU A 88 -0.99 4.78 -1.83
N GLY A 89 0.17 4.17 -1.96
CA GLY A 89 0.21 2.73 -2.16
C GLY A 89 1.59 2.15 -2.17
N ALA A 90 1.63 0.85 -2.44
CA ALA A 90 2.84 0.08 -2.61
C ALA A 90 2.71 -0.84 -3.82
N PHE A 91 3.81 -1.06 -4.53
CA PHE A 91 3.94 -2.09 -5.54
C PHE A 91 4.93 -3.13 -5.05
N ILE A 92 4.49 -4.38 -5.06
CA ILE A 92 5.30 -5.53 -4.71
C ILE A 92 5.42 -6.43 -5.93
N ASN A 93 6.65 -6.73 -6.32
CA ASN A 93 6.92 -7.51 -7.53
C ASN A 93 6.92 -9.03 -7.30
N THR A 94 6.92 -9.47 -6.04
CA THR A 94 7.01 -10.89 -5.66
C THR A 94 5.83 -11.34 -4.80
N GLU A 95 5.66 -12.65 -4.65
CA GLU A 95 4.75 -13.23 -3.65
C GLU A 95 5.08 -12.71 -2.24
N ILE A 96 4.04 -12.32 -1.50
CA ILE A 96 4.14 -11.94 -0.09
C ILE A 96 4.00 -13.21 0.76
N LYS A 97 4.99 -13.47 1.62
CA LYS A 97 5.00 -14.63 2.51
C LYS A 97 4.46 -14.24 3.88
N ASP A 98 3.52 -15.01 4.38
CA ASP A 98 3.00 -14.88 5.74
C ASP A 98 3.85 -15.71 6.71
N ASN A 99 4.94 -15.11 7.19
CA ASN A 99 5.87 -15.78 8.10
C ASN A 99 6.49 -14.83 9.14
N GLY A 100 5.97 -13.60 9.27
CA GLY A 100 6.53 -12.60 10.19
C GLY A 100 7.96 -12.20 9.84
N GLN A 101 8.38 -12.34 8.58
CA GLN A 101 9.68 -11.92 8.10
C GLN A 101 9.54 -11.00 6.90
N PHE A 102 10.56 -10.20 6.66
CA PHE A 102 10.61 -9.39 5.45
C PHE A 102 10.90 -10.26 4.22
N GLY A 103 10.20 -9.96 3.13
CA GLY A 103 10.42 -10.46 1.79
C GLY A 103 10.37 -9.33 0.77
N GLY A 104 10.08 -9.65 -0.49
CA GLY A 104 10.11 -8.70 -1.59
C GLY A 104 11.44 -8.64 -2.31
N ASP A 105 11.55 -7.69 -3.24
CA ASP A 105 12.76 -7.42 -4.02
C ASP A 105 12.97 -5.92 -4.27
N LEU A 106 14.12 -5.60 -4.88
CA LEU A 106 14.51 -4.23 -5.25
C LEU A 106 13.53 -3.55 -6.23
N ASN A 107 12.66 -4.30 -6.92
CA ASN A 107 11.69 -3.75 -7.86
C ASN A 107 10.41 -3.26 -7.18
N SER A 108 10.30 -3.47 -5.87
CA SER A 108 9.21 -2.96 -5.05
C SER A 108 9.36 -1.45 -4.83
N CYS A 109 8.26 -0.75 -4.56
CA CYS A 109 8.29 0.66 -4.21
C CYS A 109 7.02 1.07 -3.46
N ILE A 110 7.11 2.15 -2.69
CA ILE A 110 5.94 2.86 -2.18
C ILE A 110 5.74 4.14 -2.99
N PHE A 111 4.52 4.64 -3.06
CA PHE A 111 4.22 5.81 -3.87
C PHE A 111 3.06 6.62 -3.30
N CYS A 112 3.04 7.89 -3.69
CA CYS A 112 1.89 8.78 -3.65
C CYS A 112 1.57 9.16 -5.10
N ILE A 113 0.30 9.26 -5.48
CA ILE A 113 -0.11 9.64 -6.84
C ILE A 113 -1.12 10.78 -6.86
N ASP A 114 -1.68 11.11 -5.69
CA ASP A 114 -2.59 12.22 -5.49
C ASP A 114 -2.36 12.74 -4.05
N PRO A 115 -2.06 14.03 -3.84
CA PRO A 115 -2.09 15.13 -4.81
C PRO A 115 -0.86 15.23 -5.74
N GLU A 116 0.28 14.67 -5.34
CA GLU A 116 1.53 14.74 -6.11
C GLU A 116 2.02 13.34 -6.46
N VAL A 117 2.47 13.16 -7.71
CA VAL A 117 3.01 11.89 -8.19
C VAL A 117 4.44 11.74 -7.71
N ARG A 118 4.64 10.79 -6.80
CA ARG A 118 5.93 10.48 -6.21
C ARG A 118 6.09 8.98 -6.03
N VAL A 119 7.15 8.43 -6.61
CA VAL A 119 7.53 7.03 -6.44
C VAL A 119 8.81 7.00 -5.63
N MET A 120 8.74 6.42 -4.43
CA MET A 120 9.88 6.24 -3.55
C MET A 120 10.42 4.82 -3.75
N ARG A 121 11.54 4.73 -4.46
CA ARG A 121 12.14 3.45 -4.85
C ARG A 121 12.98 2.89 -3.72
N THR A 122 13.35 1.62 -3.85
CA THR A 122 14.28 1.01 -2.92
C THR A 122 15.64 1.69 -3.00
N ILE A 123 16.22 2.01 -1.85
CA ILE A 123 17.57 2.53 -1.76
C ILE A 123 18.49 1.32 -1.69
N ASN A 124 19.15 1.00 -2.82
CA ASN A 124 20.05 -0.14 -2.98
C ASN A 124 20.85 -0.46 -1.70
N ASN A 125 20.44 -1.52 -1.01
CA ASN A 125 21.10 -2.15 0.14
C ASN A 125 21.33 -1.29 1.39
N LYS A 126 20.65 -0.14 1.59
CA LYS A 126 20.75 0.59 2.87
C LYS A 126 19.84 0.02 3.96
N GLY A 127 18.64 -0.43 3.60
CA GLY A 127 17.67 -1.07 4.49
C GLY A 127 17.70 -2.60 4.45
N GLY A 128 18.71 -3.19 3.80
CA GLY A 128 18.77 -4.63 3.57
C GLY A 128 17.65 -5.11 2.65
N THR A 129 16.93 -6.15 3.07
CA THR A 129 15.85 -6.80 2.31
C THR A 129 14.46 -6.53 2.89
N ASN A 130 14.30 -5.41 3.61
CA ASN A 130 13.09 -5.11 4.38
C ASN A 130 11.93 -4.53 3.54
N TYR A 131 11.63 -5.09 2.37
CA TYR A 131 10.71 -4.46 1.41
C TYR A 131 9.25 -4.58 1.82
N VAL A 132 8.80 -5.79 2.16
CA VAL A 132 7.43 -6.08 2.57
C VAL A 132 7.42 -7.12 3.69
N TYR A 133 6.54 -6.96 4.66
CA TYR A 133 6.35 -7.79 5.82
C TYR A 133 4.88 -8.19 5.92
N LEU A 134 4.60 -9.47 6.20
CA LEU A 134 3.25 -9.93 6.51
C LEU A 134 3.27 -10.89 7.70
N ASN A 135 2.37 -10.64 8.64
CA ASN A 135 2.04 -11.57 9.71
C ASN A 135 0.54 -11.53 9.98
N THR A 136 -0.15 -12.63 9.69
CA THR A 136 -1.59 -12.77 9.93
C THR A 136 -1.96 -13.37 11.27
N VAL A 137 -0.98 -13.75 12.09
CA VAL A 137 -1.22 -14.39 13.37
C VAL A 137 -0.85 -13.44 14.51
N LYS A 138 -1.85 -13.04 15.29
CA LYS A 138 -1.64 -12.35 16.57
C LYS A 138 -1.33 -13.40 17.64
N ILE A 139 -0.09 -13.40 18.12
CA ILE A 139 0.35 -14.24 19.23
C ILE A 139 0.66 -13.32 20.42
N GLU A 140 0.02 -13.56 21.56
CA GLU A 140 0.32 -12.79 22.78
C GLU A 140 1.80 -12.94 23.17
N ASN A 141 2.44 -11.83 23.56
CA ASN A 141 3.87 -11.76 23.91
C ASN A 141 4.85 -12.11 22.78
N SER A 142 4.38 -12.15 21.52
CA SER A 142 5.26 -12.26 20.36
C SER A 142 5.92 -10.92 20.02
N SER A 143 7.16 -10.98 19.54
CA SER A 143 7.86 -9.82 18.97
C SER A 143 7.43 -9.48 17.54
N TYR A 144 6.65 -10.35 16.89
CA TYR A 144 6.17 -10.14 15.53
C TYR A 144 4.94 -9.24 15.53
N ALA A 145 5.05 -8.08 14.87
CA ALA A 145 3.93 -7.18 14.66
C ALA A 145 2.82 -7.88 13.87
N TYR A 146 1.55 -7.72 14.26
CA TYR A 146 0.41 -8.33 13.57
C TYR A 146 -0.15 -7.33 12.55
N GLY A 147 0.05 -7.60 11.26
CA GLY A 147 -0.28 -6.65 10.19
C GLY A 147 0.53 -6.84 8.92
N LEU A 148 0.43 -5.86 8.02
CA LEU A 148 1.14 -5.78 6.74
C LEU A 148 1.98 -4.50 6.73
N GLY A 149 3.29 -4.64 6.52
CA GLY A 149 4.23 -3.53 6.56
C GLY A 149 5.08 -3.45 5.30
N PHE A 150 5.52 -2.24 4.98
CA PHE A 150 6.48 -1.97 3.91
C PHE A 150 7.62 -1.13 4.48
N GLY A 151 8.87 -1.52 4.21
CA GLY A 151 10.05 -0.75 4.62
C GLY A 151 10.29 -0.74 6.12
N GLY A 152 11.38 -0.10 6.53
CA GLY A 152 11.76 0.04 7.94
C GLY A 152 12.22 -1.27 8.59
N SER A 153 11.67 -1.57 9.77
CA SER A 153 12.01 -2.71 10.61
C SER A 153 10.77 -3.29 11.30
N THR A 154 10.89 -4.41 12.01
CA THR A 154 9.77 -4.99 12.77
C THR A 154 9.31 -4.11 13.95
N ALA A 155 10.09 -3.08 14.32
CA ALA A 155 9.71 -2.11 15.35
C ALA A 155 8.99 -0.89 14.78
N GLU A 156 9.29 -0.50 13.54
CA GLU A 156 8.77 0.71 12.90
C GLU A 156 8.83 0.54 11.38
N PHE A 157 7.68 0.63 10.72
CA PHE A 157 7.54 0.45 9.28
C PHE A 157 7.41 1.80 8.57
N ARG A 158 7.79 1.87 7.29
CA ARG A 158 7.57 3.07 6.48
C ARG A 158 6.10 3.27 6.15
N PHE A 159 5.41 2.18 5.87
CA PHE A 159 3.99 2.15 5.61
C PHE A 159 3.42 0.90 6.29
N TRP A 160 2.48 1.12 7.21
CA TRP A 160 1.93 0.08 8.09
C TRP A 160 0.42 -0.01 7.96
N ILE A 161 -0.07 -1.23 7.79
CA ILE A 161 -1.49 -1.62 7.89
C ILE A 161 -1.64 -2.50 9.12
N ASP A 162 -2.29 -1.96 10.14
CA ASP A 162 -2.43 -2.62 11.42
C ASP A 162 -3.45 -3.77 11.36
N GLY A 163 -3.07 -4.92 11.90
CA GLY A 163 -3.92 -6.11 11.88
C GLY A 163 -5.11 -6.06 12.83
N GLU A 164 -5.05 -5.26 13.89
CA GLU A 164 -6.09 -5.14 14.91
C GLU A 164 -7.07 -4.01 14.57
N ASN A 165 -6.56 -2.83 14.22
CA ASN A 165 -7.38 -1.70 13.82
C ASN A 165 -6.76 -0.92 12.66
N ILE A 166 -7.17 -1.27 11.44
CA ILE A 166 -6.69 -0.62 10.21
C ILE A 166 -6.95 0.89 10.24
N GLN A 167 -8.08 1.36 10.79
CA GLN A 167 -8.46 2.77 10.70
C GLN A 167 -7.67 3.67 11.67
N GLU A 168 -7.41 3.18 12.88
CA GLU A 168 -6.82 4.00 13.95
C GLU A 168 -5.31 3.81 14.11
N LYS A 169 -4.77 2.63 13.74
CA LYS A 169 -3.39 2.25 14.04
C LYS A 169 -2.50 2.10 12.81
N SER A 170 -3.06 2.18 11.60
CA SER A 170 -2.27 2.22 10.36
C SER A 170 -1.63 3.59 10.16
N TYR A 171 -0.45 3.64 9.57
CA TYR A 171 0.29 4.89 9.40
C TYR A 171 1.26 4.84 8.21
N VAL A 172 1.73 6.03 7.82
CA VAL A 172 2.86 6.21 6.90
C VAL A 172 3.89 7.06 7.64
N GLY A 173 5.06 6.49 7.93
CA GLY A 173 6.19 7.22 8.51
C GLY A 173 6.82 8.17 7.48
N PRO A 174 7.67 9.13 7.86
CA PRO A 174 8.26 10.12 6.94
C PRO A 174 9.50 9.64 6.18
N GLU A 175 10.25 8.68 6.74
CA GLU A 175 11.46 8.12 6.17
C GLU A 175 11.75 6.73 6.73
N ASP A 176 12.59 5.98 6.04
CA ASP A 176 13.17 4.74 6.51
C ASP A 176 14.48 4.46 5.75
N THR A 177 15.13 3.31 6.00
CA THR A 177 16.38 2.94 5.32
C THR A 177 16.18 2.12 4.05
N THR A 178 14.97 1.61 3.80
CA THR A 178 14.60 0.76 2.67
C THR A 178 14.14 1.57 1.46
N TYR A 179 13.27 2.56 1.64
CA TYR A 179 12.74 3.39 0.54
C TYR A 179 13.25 4.82 0.57
N GLU A 180 13.27 5.46 -0.61
CA GLU A 180 13.62 6.87 -0.76
C GLU A 180 12.77 7.79 0.13
N ILE A 181 13.39 8.88 0.59
CA ILE A 181 12.68 9.92 1.34
C ILE A 181 11.70 10.62 0.41
N GLY A 182 10.44 10.74 0.84
CA GLY A 182 9.44 11.50 0.12
C GLY A 182 9.49 12.97 0.52
N LYS A 183 10.42 13.76 -0.04
CA LYS A 183 10.48 15.23 0.10
C LYS A 183 9.68 15.93 -0.96
#